data_AF-A0A1Y1HPJ7-F1
#
_entry.id   AF-A0A1Y1HPJ7-F1
#
_cell.length_a   1.000
_cell.length_b   1.000
_cell.length_c   1.000
_cell.angle_alpha   90.00
_cell.angle_beta   90.00
_cell.angle_gamma   90.00
#
_symmetry.space_group_name_H-M   'P 1'
#
loop_
_entity.id
_entity.type
_entity.pdbx_description
1 polymer ?
#
loop_
_entity_poly.entity_id
_entity_poly.type
_entity_poly.pdbx_seq_one_letter_code
_entity_poly.pdbx_strand_id
1 'polypeptide(L)'
;MAFKVPPLPLPLDKIIELQNLNLIGFALLILLPRFSITRLVIFLMTVFWAAAYAWNIAHTMTTSPDSIKFDQMQTLDGLTGLFSNNKPGIFAAWTHMLPLDLWTARWIIEDAPVSGVPHLLAIPAVVGTCLFGPAGLLLYFIIRTPFLLFASGSKPKTE
;
A
#
# COMPACT_ATOMS: atom_id res chain seq x y z
N MET A 1 -6.44 24.00 -27.63
CA MET A 1 -7.23 22.91 -27.03
C MET A 1 -6.39 22.34 -25.89
N ALA A 2 -6.86 22.38 -24.64
CA ALA A 2 -6.08 21.83 -23.52
C ALA A 2 -5.96 20.31 -23.67
N PHE A 3 -4.75 19.76 -23.50
CA PHE A 3 -4.51 18.31 -23.55
C PHE A 3 -5.27 17.62 -22.42
N LYS A 4 -6.05 16.59 -22.76
CA LYS A 4 -6.79 15.75 -21.80
C LYS A 4 -6.14 14.38 -21.75
N VAL A 5 -5.74 13.94 -20.56
CA VAL A 5 -5.28 12.58 -20.34
C VAL A 5 -6.47 11.65 -20.58
N PRO A 6 -6.33 10.54 -21.34
CA PRO A 6 -7.45 9.63 -21.58
C PRO A 6 -7.76 8.78 -20.33
N PRO A 7 -8.99 8.26 -20.19
CA PRO A 7 -9.36 7.41 -19.06
C PRO A 7 -8.57 6.10 -19.07
N LEU A 8 -8.62 5.36 -17.96
CA LEU A 8 -8.11 3.99 -17.93
C LEU A 8 -8.84 3.12 -18.97
N PRO A 9 -8.15 2.13 -19.58
CA PRO A 9 -8.68 1.39 -20.72
C PRO A 9 -9.80 0.39 -20.37
N LEU A 10 -10.08 0.18 -19.09
CA LEU A 10 -11.08 -0.76 -18.59
C LEU A 10 -12.12 -0.05 -17.70
N PRO A 11 -13.35 -0.57 -17.61
CA PRO A 11 -14.33 -0.10 -16.63
C PRO A 11 -13.79 -0.22 -15.20
N LEU A 12 -14.12 0.74 -14.33
CA LEU A 12 -13.60 0.79 -12.95
C LEU A 12 -13.87 -0.49 -12.16
N ASP A 13 -15.05 -1.09 -12.30
CA ASP A 13 -15.42 -2.33 -11.60
C ASP A 13 -14.51 -3.51 -12.01
N LYS A 14 -14.10 -3.59 -13.28
CA LYS A 14 -13.14 -4.59 -13.76
C LYS A 14 -11.74 -4.35 -13.23
N ILE A 15 -11.37 -3.09 -13.02
CA ILE A 15 -10.07 -2.77 -12.41
C ILE A 15 -10.07 -3.16 -10.93
N ILE A 16 -11.17 -2.93 -10.20
CA ILE A 16 -11.35 -3.41 -8.82
C ILE A 16 -11.25 -4.94 -8.76
N GLU A 17 -11.89 -5.67 -9.69
CA GLU A 17 -11.76 -7.13 -9.76
C GLU A 17 -10.29 -7.57 -9.93
N LEU A 18 -9.54 -6.91 -10.82
CA LEU A 18 -8.11 -7.17 -11.06
C LEU A 18 -7.23 -6.85 -9.84
N GLN A 19 -7.61 -5.88 -9.01
CA GLN A 19 -6.89 -5.54 -7.79
C GLN A 19 -6.88 -6.68 -6.77
N ASN A 20 -7.85 -7.61 -6.84
CA ASN A 20 -7.83 -8.81 -5.99
C ASN A 20 -6.62 -9.72 -6.24
N LEU A 21 -5.91 -9.56 -7.37
CA LEU A 21 -4.64 -10.23 -7.62
C LEU A 21 -3.57 -9.86 -6.57
N ASN A 22 -3.73 -8.72 -5.87
CA ASN A 22 -2.86 -8.35 -4.75
C ASN A 22 -2.84 -9.42 -3.65
N LEU A 23 -3.91 -10.19 -3.46
CA LEU A 23 -3.97 -11.32 -2.52
C LEU A 23 -2.92 -12.39 -2.84
N ILE A 24 -2.62 -12.61 -4.13
CA ILE A 24 -1.54 -13.52 -4.56
C ILE A 24 -0.20 -12.96 -4.09
N GLY A 25 -0.02 -11.63 -4.19
CA GLY A 25 1.18 -10.97 -3.68
C GLY A 25 1.39 -11.19 -2.18
N PHE A 26 0.36 -10.99 -1.38
CA PHE A 26 0.41 -11.27 0.07
C PHE A 26 0.70 -12.76 0.34
N ALA A 27 0.07 -13.68 -0.40
CA ALA A 27 0.33 -15.12 -0.27
C ALA A 27 1.80 -15.46 -0.59
N LEU A 28 2.38 -14.88 -1.65
CA LEU A 28 3.79 -15.06 -2.00
C LEU A 28 4.73 -14.54 -0.92
N LEU A 29 4.41 -13.39 -0.30
CA LEU A 29 5.19 -12.83 0.80
C LEU A 29 5.16 -13.74 2.04
N ILE A 30 4.03 -14.39 2.32
CA ILE A 30 3.90 -15.30 3.47
C ILE A 30 4.60 -16.64 3.19
N LEU A 31 4.37 -17.23 2.02
CA LEU A 31 4.78 -18.61 1.70
C LEU A 31 6.20 -18.69 1.13
N LEU A 32 6.59 -17.71 0.31
CA LEU A 32 7.83 -17.71 -0.47
C LEU A 32 8.64 -16.40 -0.29
N PRO A 33 8.91 -15.94 0.96
CA PRO A 33 9.48 -14.62 1.24
C PRO A 33 10.90 -14.42 0.70
N ARG A 34 11.68 -15.51 0.54
CA ARG A 34 13.11 -15.45 0.20
C ARG A 34 13.40 -15.46 -1.30
N PHE A 35 12.39 -15.70 -2.13
CA PHE A 35 12.59 -15.84 -3.56
C PHE A 35 12.70 -14.47 -4.24
N SER A 36 13.71 -14.30 -5.09
CA SER A 36 13.89 -13.07 -5.86
C SER A 36 12.71 -12.77 -6.78
N ILE A 37 12.05 -13.81 -7.31
CA ILE A 37 10.86 -13.65 -8.13
C ILE A 37 9.68 -13.07 -7.32
N THR A 38 9.50 -13.48 -6.05
CA THR A 38 8.50 -12.88 -5.16
C THR A 38 8.74 -11.38 -5.04
N ARG A 39 9.96 -10.96 -4.69
CA ARG A 39 10.32 -9.53 -4.54
C ARG A 39 10.07 -8.74 -5.82
N LEU A 40 10.44 -9.29 -6.98
CA LEU A 40 10.20 -8.67 -8.28
C LEU A 40 8.71 -8.54 -8.58
N VAL A 41 7.93 -9.60 -8.39
CA VAL A 41 6.48 -9.59 -8.64
C VAL A 41 5.79 -8.54 -7.76
N ILE A 42 6.08 -8.50 -6.46
CA ILE A 42 5.50 -7.50 -5.56
C ILE A 42 5.89 -6.09 -5.98
N PHE A 43 7.16 -5.87 -6.32
CA PHE A 43 7.63 -4.58 -6.83
C PHE A 43 6.84 -4.13 -8.05
N LEU A 44 6.73 -5.00 -9.07
CA LEU A 44 6.03 -4.69 -10.31
C LEU A 44 4.54 -4.43 -10.07
N MET A 45 3.89 -5.21 -9.19
CA MET A 45 2.49 -4.99 -8.81
C MET A 45 2.30 -3.64 -8.10
N THR A 46 3.16 -3.30 -7.13
CA THR A 46 3.13 -2.00 -6.45
C THR A 46 3.30 -0.85 -7.44
N VAL A 47 4.32 -0.92 -8.30
CA VAL A 47 4.59 0.14 -9.29
C VAL A 47 3.46 0.27 -10.29
N PHE A 48 2.91 -0.85 -10.76
CA PHE A 48 1.77 -0.86 -11.67
C PHE A 48 0.54 -0.17 -11.06
N TRP A 49 0.16 -0.52 -9.83
CA TRP A 49 -1.00 0.10 -9.18
C TRP A 49 -0.77 1.56 -8.81
N ALA A 50 0.45 1.92 -8.40
CA ALA A 50 0.83 3.31 -8.16
C ALA A 50 0.75 4.15 -9.45
N ALA A 51 1.20 3.60 -10.58
CA ALA A 51 1.10 4.25 -11.89
C ALA A 51 -0.37 4.37 -12.35
N ALA A 52 -1.18 3.33 -12.17
CA ALA A 52 -2.61 3.36 -12.49
C ALA A 52 -3.36 4.43 -11.66
N TYR A 53 -3.04 4.54 -10.37
CA TYR A 53 -3.55 5.61 -9.50
C TYR A 53 -3.13 7.00 -10.02
N ALA A 54 -1.84 7.23 -10.26
CA ALA A 54 -1.33 8.52 -10.73
C ALA A 54 -1.95 8.92 -12.08
N TRP A 55 -2.12 7.96 -12.99
CA TRP A 55 -2.80 8.17 -14.27
C TRP A 55 -4.27 8.58 -14.08
N ASN A 56 -5.00 7.90 -13.19
CA ASN A 56 -6.39 8.22 -12.89
C ASN A 56 -6.55 9.62 -12.28
N ILE A 57 -5.64 10.03 -11.40
CA ILE A 57 -5.62 11.39 -10.85
C ILE A 57 -5.33 12.40 -11.97
N ALA A 58 -4.33 12.16 -12.82
CA ALA A 58 -4.01 13.04 -13.95
C ALA A 58 -5.20 13.17 -14.94
N HIS A 59 -5.89 12.07 -15.23
CA HIS A 59 -7.15 12.09 -15.99
C HIS A 59 -8.18 13.03 -15.34
N THR A 60 -8.48 12.79 -14.07
CA THR A 60 -9.47 13.57 -13.31
C THR A 60 -9.13 15.07 -13.28
N MET A 61 -7.86 15.42 -13.07
CA MET A 61 -7.41 16.82 -13.03
C MET A 61 -7.52 17.53 -14.40
N THR A 62 -7.37 16.79 -15.51
CA THR A 62 -7.46 17.39 -16.86
C THR A 62 -8.89 17.43 -17.42
N THR A 63 -9.77 16.54 -16.99
CA THR A 63 -11.16 16.52 -17.43
C THR A 63 -12.10 17.27 -16.50
N SER A 64 -11.77 17.33 -15.21
CA SER A 64 -12.60 17.91 -14.16
C SER A 64 -11.73 18.69 -13.17
N PRO A 65 -11.11 19.82 -13.57
CA PRO A 65 -10.13 20.53 -12.74
C PRO A 65 -10.67 20.98 -11.38
N ASP A 66 -11.96 21.30 -11.30
CA ASP A 66 -12.63 21.73 -10.07
C ASP A 66 -13.07 20.58 -9.14
N SER A 67 -12.85 19.32 -9.54
CA SER A 67 -13.32 18.14 -8.80
C SER A 67 -12.45 17.74 -7.62
N ILE A 68 -11.18 18.18 -7.59
CA ILE A 68 -10.25 17.90 -6.51
C ILE A 68 -9.67 19.23 -6.05
N LYS A 69 -10.16 19.73 -4.91
CA LYS A 69 -9.62 20.94 -4.28
C LYS A 69 -8.96 20.60 -2.94
N PHE A 70 -7.85 21.25 -2.66
CA PHE A 70 -7.06 20.97 -1.46
C PHE A 70 -7.82 21.31 -0.17
N ASP A 71 -8.62 22.37 -0.18
CA ASP A 71 -9.50 22.78 0.93
C ASP A 71 -10.52 21.69 1.30
N GLN A 72 -11.04 20.95 0.32
CA GLN A 72 -11.95 19.83 0.54
C GLN A 72 -11.28 18.69 1.31
N MET A 73 -9.96 18.51 1.18
CA MET A 73 -9.23 17.46 1.88
C MET A 73 -8.94 17.80 3.35
N GLN A 74 -9.18 19.03 3.77
CA GLN A 74 -8.87 19.51 5.13
C GLN A 74 -10.07 19.45 6.08
N THR A 75 -11.28 19.17 5.57
CA THR A 75 -12.50 19.10 6.39
C THR A 75 -13.25 17.78 6.15
N LEU A 76 -13.96 17.31 7.18
CA LEU A 76 -14.75 16.08 7.05
C LEU A 76 -15.89 16.23 6.03
N ASP A 77 -16.52 17.39 5.98
CA ASP A 77 -17.58 17.68 5.00
C ASP A 77 -17.03 17.71 3.57
N GLY A 78 -15.86 18.31 3.37
CA GLY A 78 -15.17 18.31 2.08
C GLY A 78 -14.81 16.90 1.62
N LEU A 79 -14.23 16.08 2.51
CA LEU A 79 -13.93 14.68 2.24
C LEU A 79 -15.19 13.89 1.92
N THR A 80 -16.26 14.07 2.69
CA THR A 80 -17.55 13.41 2.45
C THR A 80 -18.11 13.79 1.08
N GLY A 81 -17.95 15.05 0.65
CA GLY A 81 -18.30 15.52 -0.69
C GLY A 81 -17.50 14.84 -1.81
N LEU A 82 -16.23 14.50 -1.57
CA LEU A 82 -15.40 13.76 -2.53
C LEU A 82 -15.90 12.31 -2.74
N PHE A 83 -16.56 11.72 -1.75
CA PHE A 83 -17.03 10.32 -1.79
C PHE A 83 -18.54 10.16 -2.08
N SER A 84 -19.36 11.16 -1.73
CA SER A 84 -20.82 11.09 -1.83
C SER A 84 -21.29 10.92 -3.27
N ASN A 85 -21.87 9.76 -3.59
CA ASN A 85 -22.33 9.38 -4.93
C ASN A 85 -21.24 9.49 -6.03
N ASN A 86 -19.96 9.46 -5.65
CA ASN A 86 -18.83 9.69 -6.55
C ASN A 86 -17.99 8.42 -6.71
N LYS A 87 -18.41 7.52 -7.62
CA LYS A 87 -17.68 6.27 -7.91
C LYS A 87 -16.20 6.52 -8.28
N PRO A 88 -15.85 7.50 -9.13
CA PRO A 88 -14.45 7.85 -9.40
C PRO A 88 -13.64 8.22 -8.16
N GLY A 89 -14.21 9.00 -7.24
CA GLY A 89 -13.56 9.39 -5.98
C GLY A 89 -13.28 8.20 -5.06
N ILE A 90 -14.28 7.32 -4.89
CA ILE A 90 -14.14 6.07 -4.13
C ILE A 90 -13.07 5.17 -4.74
N PHE A 91 -13.10 4.99 -6.06
CA PHE A 91 -12.12 4.19 -6.80
C PHE A 91 -10.70 4.74 -6.63
N ALA A 92 -10.52 6.07 -6.70
CA ALA A 92 -9.22 6.71 -6.53
C ALA A 92 -8.66 6.48 -5.13
N ALA A 93 -9.48 6.63 -4.08
CA ALA A 93 -9.05 6.38 -2.70
C ALA A 93 -8.72 4.90 -2.46
N TRP A 94 -9.52 3.97 -2.99
CA TRP A 94 -9.25 2.55 -2.88
C TRP A 94 -7.94 2.15 -3.58
N THR A 95 -7.75 2.60 -4.82
CA THR A 95 -6.55 2.32 -5.61
C THR A 95 -5.29 2.97 -5.02
N HIS A 96 -5.44 4.06 -4.28
CA HIS A 96 -4.35 4.70 -3.54
C HIS A 96 -3.80 3.82 -2.40
N MET A 97 -4.67 3.11 -1.68
CA MET A 97 -4.27 2.33 -0.49
C MET A 97 -3.51 1.04 -0.84
N LEU A 98 -3.97 0.30 -1.86
CA LEU A 98 -3.44 -1.01 -2.22
C LEU A 98 -1.92 -1.11 -2.48
N PRO A 99 -1.30 -0.25 -3.32
CA PRO A 99 0.15 -0.32 -3.55
C PRO A 99 0.94 -0.03 -2.28
N LEU A 100 0.41 0.81 -1.38
CA LEU A 100 1.04 1.13 -0.11
C LEU A 100 0.98 -0.07 0.84
N ASP A 101 -0.13 -0.78 0.91
CA ASP A 101 -0.26 -1.99 1.74
C ASP A 101 0.69 -3.09 1.25
N LEU A 102 0.74 -3.34 -0.06
CA LEU A 102 1.67 -4.30 -0.67
C LEU A 102 3.13 -3.95 -0.42
N TRP A 103 3.49 -2.68 -0.61
CA TRP A 103 4.84 -2.20 -0.35
C TRP A 103 5.21 -2.36 1.13
N THR A 104 4.27 -2.01 2.02
CA THR A 104 4.45 -2.12 3.47
C THR A 104 4.65 -3.56 3.90
N ALA A 105 3.83 -4.48 3.39
CA ALA A 105 3.98 -5.91 3.66
C ALA A 105 5.31 -6.47 3.14
N ARG A 106 5.75 -6.04 1.95
CA ARG A 106 7.08 -6.38 1.44
C ARG A 106 8.18 -5.87 2.38
N TRP A 107 8.09 -4.61 2.79
CA TRP A 107 9.05 -4.01 3.70
C TRP A 107 9.11 -4.77 5.04
N ILE A 108 7.96 -5.17 5.61
CA ILE A 108 7.90 -6.00 6.82
C ILE A 108 8.71 -7.30 6.64
N ILE A 109 8.52 -8.01 5.52
CA ILE A 109 9.24 -9.26 5.23
C ILE A 109 10.74 -9.05 5.03
N GLU A 110 11.14 -7.94 4.41
CA GLU A 110 12.55 -7.59 4.21
C GLU A 110 13.23 -7.11 5.51
N ASP A 111 12.51 -6.39 6.37
CA ASP A 111 13.00 -5.84 7.64
C ASP A 111 13.08 -6.91 8.74
N ALA A 112 12.17 -7.88 8.77
CA ALA A 112 12.10 -8.91 9.81
C ALA A 112 13.45 -9.60 10.10
N PRO A 113 14.18 -10.16 9.11
CA PRO A 113 15.47 -10.78 9.36
C PRO A 113 16.55 -9.77 9.82
N VAL A 114 16.50 -8.53 9.35
CA VAL A 114 17.45 -7.46 9.75
C VAL A 114 17.22 -7.07 11.21
N SER A 115 15.96 -7.01 11.63
CA SER A 115 15.54 -6.73 13.00
C SER A 115 15.62 -7.93 13.94
N GLY A 116 16.05 -9.11 13.46
CA GLY A 116 16.10 -10.35 14.23
C GLY A 116 14.74 -10.99 14.52
N VAL A 117 13.66 -10.52 13.87
CA VAL A 117 12.30 -11.04 14.02
C VAL A 117 12.15 -12.33 13.19
N PRO A 118 11.76 -13.45 13.81
CA PRO A 118 11.41 -14.68 13.09
C PRO A 118 10.25 -14.46 12.12
N HIS A 119 10.34 -15.06 10.92
CA HIS A 119 9.30 -14.94 9.88
C HIS A 119 7.89 -15.22 10.39
N LEU A 120 7.72 -16.25 11.23
CA LEU A 120 6.41 -16.61 11.78
C LEU A 120 5.77 -15.50 12.63
N LEU A 121 6.57 -14.66 13.30
CA LEU A 121 6.08 -13.51 14.04
C LEU A 121 5.77 -12.32 13.13
N ALA A 122 6.37 -12.24 11.95
CA ALA A 122 6.03 -11.20 10.96
C ALA A 122 4.71 -11.49 10.22
N ILE A 123 4.28 -12.76 10.10
CA ILE A 123 3.07 -13.14 9.36
C ILE A 123 1.80 -12.44 9.87
N PRO A 124 1.48 -12.39 11.19
CA PRO A 124 0.31 -11.67 11.67
C PRO A 124 0.29 -10.20 11.28
N ALA A 125 1.46 -9.55 11.23
CA ALA A 125 1.57 -8.17 10.78
C ALA A 125 1.32 -8.03 9.28
N VAL A 126 1.85 -8.93 8.45
CA VAL A 126 1.58 -8.97 7.00
C VAL A 126 0.09 -9.18 6.71
N VAL A 127 -0.57 -10.09 7.42
CA VAL A 127 -2.02 -10.31 7.32
C VAL A 127 -2.79 -9.08 7.80
N GLY A 128 -2.36 -8.47 8.90
CA GLY A 128 -2.91 -7.21 9.40
C GLY A 128 -2.78 -6.07 8.38
N THR A 129 -1.68 -6.01 7.63
CA THR A 129 -1.49 -5.01 6.58
C THR A 129 -2.37 -5.29 5.37
N CYS A 130 -2.57 -6.57 5.01
CA CYS A 130 -3.48 -6.94 3.93
C CYS A 130 -4.94 -6.53 4.20
N LEU A 131 -5.39 -6.62 5.45
CA LEU A 131 -6.80 -6.37 5.82
C LEU A 131 -7.04 -4.94 6.30
N PHE A 132 -6.07 -4.37 6.98
CA PHE A 132 -6.21 -3.14 7.76
C PHE A 132 -5.03 -2.17 7.58
N GLY A 133 -4.25 -2.34 6.50
CA GLY A 133 -3.14 -1.46 6.08
C GLY A 133 -2.23 -1.02 7.22
N PRO A 134 -2.38 0.22 7.72
CA PRO A 134 -1.53 0.77 8.79
C PRO A 134 -1.59 0.01 10.12
N ALA A 135 -2.70 -0.67 10.44
CA ALA A 135 -2.78 -1.43 11.70
C ALA A 135 -1.80 -2.61 11.72
N GLY A 136 -1.55 -3.27 10.58
CA GLY A 136 -0.53 -4.30 10.46
C GLY A 136 0.89 -3.76 10.60
N LEU A 137 1.15 -2.57 10.06
CA LEU A 137 2.43 -1.88 10.24
C LEU A 137 2.69 -1.55 11.71
N LEU A 138 1.68 -1.04 12.41
CA LEU A 138 1.76 -0.78 13.85
C LEU A 138 2.03 -2.08 14.62
N LEU A 139 1.33 -3.16 14.29
CA LEU A 139 1.55 -4.48 14.89
C LEU A 139 3.00 -4.94 14.68
N TYR A 140 3.56 -4.75 13.48
CA TYR A 140 4.95 -5.08 13.22
C TYR A 140 5.93 -4.29 14.09
N PHE A 141 5.71 -2.99 14.27
CA PHE A 141 6.54 -2.17 15.16
C PHE A 141 6.50 -2.67 16.61
N ILE A 142 5.32 -3.06 17.10
CA ILE A 142 5.16 -3.67 18.42
C ILE A 142 5.97 -4.97 18.51
N ILE A 143 5.86 -5.84 17.51
CA ILE A 143 6.56 -7.14 17.45
C ILE A 143 8.08 -6.97 17.43
N ARG A 144 8.61 -6.04 16.61
CA ARG A 144 10.06 -5.92 16.39
C ARG A 144 10.80 -5.19 17.51
N THR A 145 10.09 -4.37 18.30
CA THR A 145 10.70 -3.51 19.32
C THR A 145 11.54 -4.29 20.35
N PRO A 146 11.05 -5.40 20.95
CA PRO A 146 11.86 -6.21 21.86
C PRO A 146 13.16 -6.73 21.22
N PHE A 147 13.11 -7.18 19.96
CA PHE A 147 14.27 -7.74 19.26
C PHE A 147 15.37 -6.69 19.05
N LEU A 148 15.00 -5.44 18.74
CA LEU A 148 15.95 -4.33 18.61
C LEU A 148 16.60 -3.97 19.95
N LEU A 149 15.83 -3.99 21.04
CA LEU A 149 16.32 -3.68 22.38
C LEU A 149 17.32 -4.74 22.89
N PHE A 150 17.03 -6.02 22.66
CA PHE A 150 17.95 -7.10 23.02
C PHE A 150 19.24 -7.06 22.20
N ALA A 151 19.16 -6.73 20.91
CA ALA A 151 20.35 -6.58 20.07
C ALA A 151 21.24 -5.41 20.55
N SER A 152 20.65 -4.29 20.95
CA SER A 152 21.38 -3.10 21.44
C SER A 152 22.10 -3.33 22.78
N GLY A 153 21.46 -4.04 23.71
CA GLY A 153 22.04 -4.34 25.03
C GLY A 153 23.22 -5.32 25.01
N SER A 154 23.45 -6.00 23.89
CA SER A 154 24.52 -7.00 23.73
C SER A 154 25.86 -6.42 23.24
N LYS A 155 25.91 -5.16 22.81
CA LYS A 155 27.17 -4.54 22.36
C LYS A 155 28.04 -4.19 23.58
N PRO A 156 29.28 -4.71 23.68
CA PRO A 156 30.19 -4.31 24.75
C PRO A 156 30.47 -2.81 24.64
N LYS A 157 30.45 -2.12 25.78
CA LYS A 157 30.94 -0.74 25.86
C LYS A 157 32.42 -0.76 25.51
N THR A 158 32.77 -0.26 24.34
CA THR A 158 34.16 0.04 24.00
C THR A 158 34.59 1.21 24.87
N GLU A 159 35.41 0.92 25.88
CA GLU A 159 36.22 1.91 26.61
C GLU A 159 37.35 2.46 25.73
#